data_AF-G8X563-F1
#
_entry.id   AF-G8X563-F1
#
_cell.length_a   1.000
_cell.length_b   1.000
_cell.length_c   1.000
_cell.angle_alpha   90.00
_cell.angle_beta   90.00
_cell.angle_gamma   90.00
#
_symmetry.space_group_name_H-M   'P 1'
#
loop_
_entity.id
_entity.type
_entity.pdbx_description
1 polymer ?
#
loop_
_entity_poly.entity_id
_entity_poly.type
_entity_poly.pdbx_seq_one_letter_code
_entity_poly.pdbx_strand_id
1 'polypeptide(L)'
;MEFIKRNRIHFNLEIKVIALITLINRMGAVVVPFLSKYLNETLHFSYSQIGWIMVCFGIGSLVGTFTSGRLSDKIGSYRVMIFSLFTSGIIFFILKYVKSFEAICFFVFLLTTIADMYRPAMMLTVNNYVSKEMKLQSLSLIRSASNLGLVFGPVIGGLIISYWNYDILFWVDGTTCLLAIFIFSLLVKERKVPFDLNLAKTTLDKLAPVKDIPFILNWGIAMITGYLFFQIFTILPLFQKNSFHLNDFTTGMLFGFSGLLFILFEVRLINKMQVKKVNETLAIAIGLALFSLGYFSLYYIHNSWILWFFMALMTFGNMLTFSYASGLVLKRSHKNHEGIFMSAFQMSYGFAHVLSSKTGLSVVQYLGYEANWLINSTIALVGVGLTYFLYLTLKKEQISLKEKIAKQLFS
;
A
#
# COMPACT_ATOMS: atom_id res chain seq x y z
N MET A 1 -13.67 22.41 -35.58
CA MET A 1 -13.15 21.02 -35.65
C MET A 1 -11.63 21.07 -35.56
N GLU A 2 -11.10 21.63 -34.46
CA GLU A 2 -9.67 22.00 -34.37
C GLU A 2 -9.15 22.03 -32.91
N PHE A 3 -9.74 21.23 -32.02
CA PHE A 3 -9.40 21.20 -30.58
C PHE A 3 -8.95 19.82 -30.07
N ILE A 4 -8.57 18.92 -30.98
CA ILE A 4 -7.99 17.60 -30.64
C ILE A 4 -6.66 17.44 -31.41
N LYS A 5 -5.74 18.38 -31.25
CA LYS A 5 -4.31 18.04 -31.38
C LYS A 5 -3.94 17.22 -30.15
N ARG A 6 -4.11 15.91 -30.28
CA ARG A 6 -3.71 14.89 -29.31
C ARG A 6 -2.18 14.97 -29.18
N ASN A 7 -1.67 15.84 -28.30
CA ASN A 7 -0.28 15.82 -27.87
C ASN A 7 0.01 14.41 -27.36
N ARG A 8 0.68 13.58 -28.17
CA ARG A 8 1.17 12.28 -27.72
C ARG A 8 2.19 12.58 -26.63
N ILE A 9 1.86 12.20 -25.40
CA ILE A 9 2.75 12.35 -24.26
C ILE A 9 3.98 11.48 -24.55
N HIS A 10 5.10 12.11 -24.90
CA HIS A 10 6.37 11.41 -25.15
C HIS A 10 7.15 11.30 -23.83
N PHE A 11 7.20 10.09 -23.28
CA PHE A 11 8.02 9.81 -22.11
C PHE A 11 9.48 9.56 -22.50
N ASN A 12 10.41 10.09 -21.69
CA ASN A 12 11.84 9.82 -21.81
C ASN A 12 12.13 8.33 -21.59
N LEU A 13 13.26 7.85 -22.11
CA LEU A 13 13.66 6.43 -22.02
C LEU A 13 13.72 5.98 -20.55
N GLU A 14 14.29 6.81 -19.68
CA GLU A 14 14.48 6.50 -18.26
C GLU A 14 13.14 6.26 -17.55
N ILE A 15 12.10 7.03 -17.88
CA ILE A 15 10.76 6.85 -17.31
C ILE A 15 10.08 5.59 -17.84
N LYS A 16 10.25 5.28 -19.13
CA LYS A 16 9.76 4.03 -19.70
C LYS A 16 10.44 2.83 -19.07
N VAL A 17 11.75 2.89 -18.85
CA VAL A 17 12.50 1.83 -18.17
C VAL A 17 12.07 1.71 -16.71
N ILE A 18 11.93 2.82 -15.96
CA ILE A 18 11.43 2.79 -14.57
C ILE A 18 10.02 2.16 -14.50
N ALA A 19 9.13 2.49 -15.44
CA ALA A 19 7.81 1.87 -15.52
C ALA A 19 7.91 0.36 -15.83
N LEU A 20 8.78 -0.03 -16.78
CA LEU A 20 9.00 -1.44 -17.14
C LEU A 20 9.55 -2.26 -15.97
N ILE A 21 10.61 -1.79 -15.29
CA ILE A 21 11.18 -2.51 -14.15
C ILE A 21 10.21 -2.57 -12.98
N THR A 22 9.35 -1.56 -12.82
CA THR A 22 8.29 -1.56 -11.82
C THR A 22 7.23 -2.61 -12.17
N LEU A 23 6.85 -2.74 -13.45
CA LEU A 23 5.96 -3.80 -13.90
C LEU A 23 6.57 -5.18 -13.64
N ILE A 24 7.82 -5.41 -14.05
CA ILE A 24 8.53 -6.69 -13.87
C ILE A 24 8.61 -7.04 -12.37
N ASN A 25 9.05 -6.11 -11.54
CA ASN A 25 9.16 -6.32 -10.10
C ASN A 25 7.80 -6.58 -9.44
N ARG A 26 6.73 -5.88 -9.85
CA ARG A 26 5.40 -6.04 -9.24
C ARG A 26 4.68 -7.30 -9.73
N MET A 27 4.85 -7.68 -11.00
CA MET A 27 4.38 -8.98 -11.50
C MET A 27 5.13 -10.13 -10.84
N GLY A 28 6.43 -9.92 -10.59
CA GLY A 28 7.29 -10.90 -9.94
C GLY A 28 7.14 -10.96 -8.42
N ALA A 29 6.43 -10.03 -7.77
CA ALA A 29 6.24 -10.00 -6.31
C ALA A 29 5.15 -10.99 -5.86
N VAL A 30 5.35 -12.27 -6.14
CA VAL A 30 4.37 -13.34 -5.95
C VAL A 30 4.45 -14.00 -4.59
N VAL A 31 5.51 -13.77 -3.81
CA VAL A 31 5.64 -14.30 -2.44
C VAL A 31 4.63 -13.66 -1.48
N VAL A 32 4.52 -12.33 -1.46
CA VAL A 32 3.76 -11.59 -0.43
C VAL A 32 2.30 -12.04 -0.29
N PRO A 33 1.51 -12.18 -1.38
CA PRO A 33 0.10 -12.58 -1.29
C PRO A 33 -0.12 -14.00 -0.78
N PHE A 34 0.91 -14.85 -0.85
CA PHE A 34 0.86 -16.26 -0.46
C PHE A 34 1.73 -16.58 0.75
N LEU A 35 2.39 -15.57 1.36
CA LEU A 35 3.36 -15.78 2.42
C LEU A 35 2.72 -16.46 3.64
N SER A 36 1.53 -16.03 4.07
CA SER A 36 0.86 -16.66 5.21
C SER A 36 0.52 -18.13 4.96
N LYS A 37 0.10 -18.48 3.73
CA LYS A 37 -0.13 -19.86 3.31
C LYS A 37 1.16 -20.66 3.27
N TYR A 38 2.25 -20.14 2.69
CA TYR A 38 3.55 -20.83 2.70
C TYR A 38 4.01 -21.16 4.12
N LEU A 39 3.94 -20.18 5.03
CA LEU A 39 4.35 -20.36 6.42
C LEU A 39 3.49 -21.40 7.15
N ASN A 40 2.20 -21.50 6.82
CA ASN A 40 1.29 -22.47 7.45
C ASN A 40 1.35 -23.87 6.80
N GLU A 41 1.27 -23.94 5.48
CA GLU A 41 1.15 -25.20 4.74
C GLU A 41 2.50 -25.89 4.52
N THR A 42 3.58 -25.12 4.31
CA THR A 42 4.92 -25.68 4.02
C THR A 42 5.82 -25.71 5.24
N LEU A 43 5.81 -24.67 6.09
CA LEU A 43 6.64 -24.62 7.30
C LEU A 43 5.90 -25.09 8.57
N HIS A 44 4.60 -25.37 8.46
CA HIS A 44 3.76 -25.83 9.57
C HIS A 44 3.77 -24.90 10.79
N PHE A 45 3.98 -23.60 10.58
CA PHE A 45 3.94 -22.62 11.65
C PHE A 45 2.51 -22.35 12.12
N SER A 46 2.38 -22.17 13.43
CA SER A 46 1.14 -21.76 14.08
C SER A 46 0.72 -20.34 13.66
N TYR A 47 -0.56 -20.01 13.78
CA TYR A 47 -1.05 -18.64 13.50
C TYR A 47 -0.35 -17.57 14.33
N SER A 48 -0.02 -17.85 15.60
CA SER A 48 0.76 -16.94 16.44
C SER A 48 2.15 -16.65 15.87
N GLN A 49 2.86 -17.68 15.38
CA GLN A 49 4.17 -17.53 14.73
C GLN A 49 4.05 -16.73 13.43
N ILE A 50 3.08 -17.05 12.57
CA ILE A 50 2.82 -16.30 11.33
C ILE A 50 2.53 -14.83 11.66
N GLY A 51 1.74 -14.56 12.70
CA GLY A 51 1.47 -13.20 13.16
C GLY A 51 2.73 -12.43 13.54
N TRP A 52 3.67 -13.07 14.24
CA TRP A 52 4.97 -12.45 14.56
C TRP A 52 5.86 -12.23 13.34
N ILE A 53 5.86 -13.14 12.37
CA ILE A 53 6.59 -12.96 11.10
C ILE A 53 6.03 -11.76 10.32
N MET A 54 4.71 -11.59 10.31
CA MET A 54 4.08 -10.43 9.67
C MET A 54 4.30 -9.12 10.44
N VAL A 55 4.50 -9.17 11.75
CA VAL A 55 5.01 -8.02 12.54
C VAL A 55 6.42 -7.66 12.08
N CYS A 56 7.33 -8.64 11.96
CA CYS A 56 8.68 -8.43 11.42
C CYS A 56 8.63 -7.82 10.01
N PHE A 57 7.72 -8.31 9.14
CA PHE A 57 7.47 -7.73 7.82
C PHE A 57 7.13 -6.24 7.92
N GLY A 58 6.14 -5.88 8.75
CA GLY A 58 5.66 -4.51 8.89
C GLY A 58 6.69 -3.55 9.51
N ILE A 59 7.43 -4.00 10.54
CA ILE A 59 8.51 -3.20 11.13
C ILE A 59 9.62 -2.99 10.11
N GLY A 60 10.00 -4.03 9.36
CA GLY A 60 11.01 -3.89 8.32
C GLY A 60 10.61 -2.88 7.25
N SER A 61 9.37 -2.95 6.75
CA SER A 61 8.79 -1.98 5.80
C SER A 61 8.89 -0.52 6.29
N LEU A 62 8.55 -0.27 7.56
CA LEU A 62 8.66 1.04 8.20
C LEU A 62 10.11 1.53 8.25
N VAL A 63 11.04 0.67 8.70
CA VAL A 63 12.46 0.98 8.78
C VAL A 63 13.05 1.26 7.39
N GLY A 64 12.70 0.45 6.39
CA GLY A 64 13.12 0.60 5.00
C GLY A 64 12.69 1.93 4.39
N THR A 65 11.41 2.26 4.54
CA THR A 65 10.85 3.53 4.05
C THR A 65 11.54 4.73 4.67
N PHE A 66 11.79 4.69 5.98
CA PHE A 66 12.46 5.78 6.71
C PHE A 66 13.94 5.92 6.37
N THR A 67 14.65 4.80 6.23
CA THR A 67 16.09 4.80 5.92
C THR A 67 16.38 5.13 4.45
N SER A 68 15.43 4.90 3.54
CA SER A 68 15.55 5.20 2.11
C SER A 68 15.95 6.64 1.81
N GLY A 69 15.30 7.62 2.45
CA GLY A 69 15.60 9.04 2.25
C GLY A 69 17.04 9.39 2.66
N ARG A 70 17.41 9.03 3.90
CA ARG A 70 18.76 9.28 4.44
C ARG A 70 19.86 8.60 3.63
N LEU A 71 19.60 7.40 3.12
CA LEU A 71 20.57 6.70 2.29
C LEU A 71 20.64 7.33 0.89
N SER A 72 19.49 7.73 0.33
CA SER A 72 19.44 8.44 -0.95
C SER A 72 20.18 9.77 -0.92
N ASP A 73 20.14 10.49 0.20
CA ASP A 73 20.90 11.73 0.40
C ASP A 73 22.42 11.49 0.44
N LYS A 74 22.86 10.32 0.97
CA LYS A 74 24.29 9.98 1.12
C LYS A 74 24.92 9.39 -0.12
N ILE A 75 24.25 8.42 -0.76
CA ILE A 75 24.83 7.65 -1.88
C ILE A 75 24.07 7.85 -3.20
N GLY A 76 23.01 8.66 -3.22
CA GLY A 76 22.18 8.91 -4.40
C GLY A 76 21.03 7.91 -4.55
N SER A 77 19.85 8.41 -4.91
CA SER A 77 18.63 7.61 -5.05
C SER A 77 18.72 6.51 -6.12
N TYR A 78 19.48 6.77 -7.19
CA TYR A 78 19.76 5.78 -8.25
C TYR A 78 20.46 4.53 -7.68
N ARG A 79 21.48 4.72 -6.83
CA ARG A 79 22.22 3.61 -6.20
C ARG A 79 21.40 2.89 -5.15
N VAL A 80 20.53 3.61 -4.43
CA VAL A 80 19.59 3.00 -3.48
C VAL A 80 18.61 2.08 -4.19
N MET A 81 18.09 2.46 -5.36
CA MET A 81 17.26 1.55 -6.17
C MET A 81 18.02 0.28 -6.56
N ILE A 82 19.28 0.42 -6.99
CA ILE A 82 20.13 -0.72 -7.33
C ILE A 82 20.35 -1.64 -6.14
N PHE A 83 20.82 -1.07 -5.03
CA PHE A 83 21.06 -1.80 -3.79
C PHE A 83 19.80 -2.54 -3.31
N SER A 84 18.65 -1.86 -3.33
CA SER A 84 17.37 -2.41 -2.91
C SER A 84 16.99 -3.64 -3.73
N LEU A 85 16.80 -3.50 -5.04
CA LEU A 85 16.34 -4.61 -5.89
C LEU A 85 17.36 -5.74 -5.97
N PHE A 86 18.66 -5.42 -6.07
CA PHE A 86 19.70 -6.45 -6.14
C PHE A 86 19.74 -7.29 -4.86
N THR A 87 19.77 -6.63 -3.71
CA THR A 87 19.87 -7.31 -2.41
C THR A 87 18.58 -8.04 -2.05
N SER A 88 17.41 -7.48 -2.37
CA SER A 88 16.13 -8.19 -2.25
C SER A 88 16.11 -9.46 -3.08
N GLY A 89 16.62 -9.41 -4.32
CA GLY A 89 16.72 -10.58 -5.19
C GLY A 89 17.53 -11.72 -4.56
N ILE A 90 18.68 -11.39 -3.97
CA ILE A 90 19.52 -12.36 -3.25
C ILE A 90 18.80 -12.90 -2.01
N ILE A 91 18.17 -12.03 -1.21
CA ILE A 91 17.47 -12.45 0.02
C ILE A 91 16.31 -13.40 -0.30
N PHE A 92 15.59 -13.21 -1.41
CA PHE A 92 14.56 -14.14 -1.84
C PHE A 92 15.12 -15.54 -2.09
N PHE A 93 16.26 -15.66 -2.80
CA PHE A 93 16.91 -16.96 -2.99
C PHE A 93 17.36 -17.60 -1.68
N ILE A 94 17.83 -16.80 -0.72
CA ILE A 94 18.20 -17.29 0.61
C ILE A 94 16.95 -17.79 1.36
N LEU A 95 15.87 -17.00 1.38
CA LEU A 95 14.62 -17.30 2.08
C LEU A 95 14.03 -18.66 1.71
N LYS A 96 14.22 -19.11 0.46
CA LYS A 96 13.83 -20.45 0.01
C LYS A 96 14.39 -21.57 0.91
N TYR A 97 15.62 -21.42 1.40
CA TYR A 97 16.32 -22.41 2.23
C TYR A 97 16.12 -22.19 3.74
N VAL A 98 15.54 -21.05 4.14
CA VAL A 98 15.32 -20.73 5.55
C VAL A 98 14.03 -21.40 6.01
N LYS A 99 14.11 -22.21 7.08
CA LYS A 99 12.97 -22.99 7.59
C LYS A 99 12.69 -22.79 9.09
N SER A 100 13.64 -22.26 9.88
CA SER A 100 13.41 -21.98 11.30
C SER A 100 12.66 -20.66 11.51
N PHE A 101 11.86 -20.60 12.58
CA PHE A 101 11.01 -19.45 12.89
C PHE A 101 11.81 -18.15 13.06
N GLU A 102 12.87 -18.18 13.86
CA GLU A 102 13.71 -17.02 14.17
C GLU A 102 14.42 -16.49 12.92
N ALA A 103 14.92 -17.42 12.08
CA ALA A 103 15.58 -17.04 10.85
C ALA A 103 14.58 -16.46 9.84
N ILE A 104 13.37 -17.02 9.72
CA ILE A 104 12.31 -16.43 8.88
C ILE A 104 11.97 -15.02 9.37
N CYS A 105 11.78 -14.81 10.68
CA CYS A 105 11.55 -13.47 11.25
C CYS A 105 12.64 -12.48 10.84
N PHE A 106 13.91 -12.87 11.00
CA PHE A 106 15.06 -12.03 10.64
C PHE A 106 15.11 -11.73 9.13
N PHE A 107 15.01 -12.75 8.28
CA PHE A 107 15.13 -12.57 6.83
C PHE A 107 13.92 -11.86 6.23
N VAL A 108 12.71 -12.05 6.76
CA VAL A 108 11.52 -11.28 6.33
C VAL A 108 11.66 -9.81 6.73
N PHE A 109 12.09 -9.52 7.96
CA PHE A 109 12.40 -8.15 8.39
C PHE A 109 13.47 -7.51 7.50
N LEU A 110 14.56 -8.22 7.23
CA LEU A 110 15.66 -7.74 6.40
C LEU A 110 15.19 -7.51 4.95
N LEU A 111 14.44 -8.46 4.39
CA LEU A 111 13.88 -8.38 3.05
C LEU A 111 13.01 -7.12 2.90
N THR A 112 12.04 -6.91 3.78
CA THR A 112 11.12 -5.76 3.64
C THR A 112 11.80 -4.44 3.96
N THR A 113 12.77 -4.43 4.88
CA THR A 113 13.63 -3.26 5.11
C THR A 113 14.32 -2.83 3.83
N ILE A 114 14.90 -3.78 3.09
CA ILE A 114 15.67 -3.48 1.88
C ILE A 114 14.74 -3.21 0.70
N ALA A 115 13.69 -4.03 0.52
CA ALA A 115 12.76 -3.92 -0.60
C ALA A 115 11.99 -2.60 -0.59
N ASP A 116 11.52 -2.14 0.58
CA ASP A 116 10.72 -0.92 0.68
C ASP A 116 11.56 0.36 0.61
N MET A 117 12.89 0.26 0.57
CA MET A 117 13.73 1.40 0.19
C MET A 117 13.52 1.83 -1.26
N TYR A 118 13.09 0.91 -2.14
CA TYR A 118 12.94 1.15 -3.57
C TYR A 118 11.95 2.28 -3.85
N ARG A 119 10.79 2.31 -3.20
CA ARG A 119 9.69 3.21 -3.59
C ARG A 119 10.04 4.70 -3.38
N PRO A 120 10.53 5.15 -2.22
CA PRO A 120 10.97 6.54 -2.05
C PRO A 120 12.15 6.88 -2.96
N ALA A 121 13.13 5.98 -3.10
CA ALA A 121 14.28 6.18 -3.98
C ALA A 121 13.89 6.31 -5.46
N MET A 122 12.90 5.54 -5.92
CA MET A 122 12.34 5.60 -7.26
C MET A 122 11.61 6.92 -7.50
N MET A 123 10.82 7.40 -6.53
CA MET A 123 10.18 8.72 -6.62
C MET A 123 11.20 9.87 -6.70
N LEU A 124 12.30 9.79 -5.95
CA LEU A 124 13.41 10.75 -6.03
C LEU A 124 14.11 10.69 -7.39
N THR A 125 14.40 9.47 -7.86
CA THR A 125 15.08 9.24 -9.13
C THR A 125 14.27 9.77 -10.31
N VAL A 126 12.95 9.56 -10.33
CA VAL A 126 12.05 10.14 -11.35
C VAL A 126 12.21 11.66 -11.43
N ASN A 127 12.30 12.37 -10.30
CA ASN A 127 12.45 13.82 -10.29
C ASN A 127 13.73 14.31 -10.99
N ASN A 128 14.76 13.47 -11.11
CA ASN A 128 16.01 13.82 -11.76
C ASN A 128 15.95 13.72 -13.29
N TYR A 129 14.91 13.08 -13.85
CA TYR A 129 14.78 12.81 -15.29
C TYR A 129 13.61 13.52 -15.98
N VAL A 130 12.74 14.21 -15.22
CA VAL A 130 11.53 14.84 -15.76
C VAL A 130 11.39 16.29 -15.34
N SER A 131 10.80 17.11 -16.21
CA SER A 131 10.36 18.45 -15.87
C SER A 131 9.21 18.40 -14.85
N LYS A 132 9.00 19.50 -14.12
CA LYS A 132 7.89 19.63 -13.16
C LYS A 132 6.53 19.35 -13.81
N GLU A 133 6.33 19.78 -15.04
CA GLU A 133 5.10 19.61 -15.82
C GLU A 133 4.80 18.16 -16.19
N MET A 134 5.83 17.33 -16.36
CA MET A 134 5.73 15.92 -16.76
C MET A 134 5.76 14.94 -15.59
N LYS A 135 6.00 15.43 -14.37
CA LYS A 135 6.14 14.61 -13.16
C LYS A 135 4.87 13.82 -12.86
N LEU A 136 3.70 14.45 -12.91
CA LEU A 136 2.43 13.79 -12.60
C LEU A 136 2.11 12.67 -13.59
N GLN A 137 2.32 12.91 -14.89
CA GLN A 137 2.10 11.95 -15.96
C GLN A 137 3.08 10.78 -15.85
N SER A 138 4.34 11.05 -15.51
CA SER A 138 5.37 10.01 -15.33
C SER A 138 5.07 9.12 -14.13
N LEU A 139 4.68 9.71 -12.99
CA LEU A 139 4.25 8.94 -11.82
C LEU A 139 2.96 8.15 -12.09
N SER A 140 2.04 8.68 -12.90
CA SER A 140 0.83 7.97 -13.32
C SER A 140 1.16 6.73 -14.17
N LEU A 141 2.12 6.83 -15.10
CA LEU A 141 2.58 5.69 -15.89
C LEU A 141 3.17 4.59 -15.00
N ILE A 142 4.05 4.96 -14.08
CA ILE A 142 4.67 4.03 -13.12
C ILE A 142 3.61 3.39 -12.22
N ARG A 143 2.63 4.17 -11.75
CA ARG A 143 1.50 3.65 -10.96
C ARG A 143 0.68 2.64 -11.76
N SER A 144 0.44 2.91 -13.04
CA SER A 144 -0.29 1.99 -13.94
C SER A 144 0.46 0.67 -14.11
N ALA A 145 1.77 0.73 -14.32
CA ALA A 145 2.64 -0.45 -14.35
C ALA A 145 2.60 -1.24 -13.04
N SER A 146 2.64 -0.55 -11.89
CA SER A 146 2.52 -1.20 -10.58
C SER A 146 1.17 -1.89 -10.39
N ASN A 147 0.07 -1.24 -10.78
CA ASN A 147 -1.27 -1.81 -10.65
C ASN A 147 -1.46 -3.03 -11.56
N LEU A 148 -0.94 -3.00 -12.79
CA LEU A 148 -0.91 -4.17 -13.67
C LEU A 148 -0.13 -5.33 -13.04
N GLY A 149 1.00 -5.04 -12.41
CA GLY A 149 1.75 -6.06 -11.68
C GLY A 149 0.95 -6.69 -10.54
N LEU A 150 0.21 -5.88 -9.78
CA LEU A 150 -0.68 -6.38 -8.71
C LEU A 150 -1.86 -7.23 -9.24
N VAL A 151 -2.26 -7.06 -10.49
CA VAL A 151 -3.26 -7.94 -11.14
C VAL A 151 -2.64 -9.29 -11.48
N PHE A 152 -1.57 -9.26 -12.28
CA PHE A 152 -1.04 -10.48 -12.88
C PHE A 152 -0.17 -11.29 -11.92
N GLY A 153 0.55 -10.62 -11.01
CA GLY A 153 1.47 -11.28 -10.09
C GLY A 153 0.79 -12.36 -9.25
N PRO A 154 -0.24 -12.05 -8.46
CA PRO A 154 -0.93 -13.05 -7.66
C PRO A 154 -1.56 -14.18 -8.48
N VAL A 155 -2.09 -13.89 -9.68
CA VAL A 155 -2.65 -14.90 -10.58
C VAL A 155 -1.56 -15.87 -11.05
N ILE A 156 -0.41 -15.34 -11.49
CA ILE A 156 0.76 -16.13 -11.88
C ILE A 156 1.29 -16.93 -10.68
N GLY A 157 1.39 -16.32 -9.50
CA GLY A 157 1.79 -16.99 -8.26
C GLY A 157 0.88 -18.16 -7.91
N GLY A 158 -0.44 -17.95 -7.96
CA GLY A 158 -1.43 -19.01 -7.71
C GLY A 158 -1.33 -20.16 -8.71
N LEU A 159 -1.07 -19.87 -10.00
CA LEU A 159 -0.78 -20.90 -11.01
C LEU A 159 0.50 -21.66 -10.68
N ILE A 160 1.58 -20.96 -10.33
CA ILE A 160 2.87 -21.57 -10.02
C ILE A 160 2.74 -22.54 -8.84
N ILE A 161 2.05 -22.14 -7.77
CA ILE A 161 1.82 -22.99 -6.61
C ILE A 161 1.00 -24.22 -7.00
N SER A 162 -0.03 -24.04 -7.84
CA SER A 162 -0.94 -25.13 -8.20
C SER A 162 -0.29 -26.21 -9.09
N TYR A 163 0.66 -25.84 -9.95
CA TYR A 163 1.37 -26.78 -10.83
C TYR A 163 2.69 -27.30 -10.26
N TRP A 164 3.34 -26.52 -9.40
CA TRP A 164 4.61 -26.89 -8.80
C TRP A 164 4.54 -26.81 -7.27
N ASN A 165 5.06 -25.73 -6.67
CA ASN A 165 5.08 -25.54 -5.22
C ASN A 165 5.41 -24.08 -4.85
N TYR A 166 5.36 -23.78 -3.55
CA TYR A 166 5.70 -22.47 -3.00
C TYR A 166 7.19 -22.09 -3.16
N ASP A 167 8.10 -23.06 -3.22
CA ASP A 167 9.55 -22.77 -3.28
C ASP A 167 9.93 -21.99 -4.56
N ILE A 168 9.21 -22.23 -5.67
CA ILE A 168 9.46 -21.54 -6.94
C ILE A 168 9.08 -20.05 -6.87
N LEU A 169 8.16 -19.66 -5.98
CA LEU A 169 7.82 -18.25 -5.79
C LEU A 169 9.04 -17.42 -5.40
N PHE A 170 9.87 -17.93 -4.48
CA PHE A 170 11.11 -17.27 -4.07
C PHE A 170 12.10 -17.14 -5.22
N TRP A 171 12.17 -18.13 -6.10
CA TRP A 171 13.00 -18.04 -7.31
C TRP A 171 12.47 -17.00 -8.29
N VAL A 172 11.16 -16.93 -8.48
CA VAL A 172 10.52 -15.96 -9.37
C VAL A 172 10.68 -14.53 -8.84
N ASP A 173 10.38 -14.28 -7.56
CA ASP A 173 10.63 -12.98 -6.93
C ASP A 173 12.11 -12.58 -7.02
N GLY A 174 13.02 -13.52 -6.72
CA GLY A 174 14.46 -13.30 -6.77
C GLY A 174 14.96 -12.93 -8.17
N THR A 175 14.60 -13.75 -9.17
CA THR A 175 15.01 -13.55 -10.56
C THR A 175 14.39 -12.28 -11.17
N THR A 176 13.13 -11.99 -10.90
CA THR A 176 12.47 -10.77 -11.42
C THR A 176 13.04 -9.51 -10.81
N CYS A 177 13.43 -9.51 -9.52
CA CYS A 177 14.16 -8.39 -8.91
C CYS A 177 15.52 -8.16 -9.57
N LEU A 178 16.30 -9.23 -9.77
CA LEU A 178 17.62 -9.14 -10.41
C LEU A 178 17.51 -8.73 -11.89
N LEU A 179 16.55 -9.26 -12.63
CA LEU A 179 16.30 -8.92 -14.02
C LEU A 179 15.83 -7.47 -14.16
N ALA A 180 14.91 -7.02 -13.30
CA ALA A 180 14.46 -5.64 -13.25
C ALA A 180 15.64 -4.68 -13.05
N ILE A 181 16.53 -4.97 -12.09
CA ILE A 181 17.65 -4.07 -11.83
C ILE A 181 18.78 -4.17 -12.83
N PHE A 182 19.00 -5.34 -13.43
CA PHE A 182 19.94 -5.51 -14.53
C PHE A 182 19.52 -4.69 -15.76
N ILE A 183 18.23 -4.72 -16.13
CA ILE A 183 17.69 -3.88 -17.21
C ILE A 183 17.86 -2.39 -16.86
N PHE A 184 17.58 -2.01 -15.62
CA PHE A 184 17.74 -0.62 -15.17
C PHE A 184 19.19 -0.15 -15.27
N SER A 185 20.15 -0.93 -14.77
CA SER A 185 21.57 -0.55 -14.75
C SER A 185 22.19 -0.47 -16.15
N LEU A 186 21.72 -1.31 -17.08
CA LEU A 186 22.16 -1.28 -18.48
C LEU A 186 21.59 -0.08 -19.26
N LEU A 187 20.29 0.21 -19.09
CA LEU A 187 19.58 1.18 -19.94
C LEU A 187 19.51 2.59 -19.35
N VAL A 188 19.67 2.75 -18.04
CA VAL A 188 19.59 4.05 -17.35
C VAL A 188 20.94 4.36 -16.75
N LYS A 189 21.60 5.40 -17.25
CA LYS A 189 22.85 5.90 -16.67
C LYS A 189 22.57 6.82 -15.49
N GLU A 190 23.36 6.70 -14.43
CA GLU A 190 23.29 7.59 -13.28
C GLU A 190 23.51 9.06 -13.73
N ARG A 191 22.47 9.89 -13.63
CA ARG A 191 22.66 11.35 -13.67
C ARG A 191 23.24 11.79 -12.34
N LYS A 192 24.52 12.20 -12.36
CA LYS A 192 25.14 12.95 -11.27
C LYS A 192 24.43 14.31 -11.20
N VAL A 193 23.41 14.41 -10.35
CA VAL A 193 22.88 15.71 -9.99
C VAL A 193 24.03 16.42 -9.25
N PRO A 194 24.46 17.62 -9.66
CA PRO A 194 25.41 18.38 -8.85
C PRO A 194 24.80 18.48 -7.46
N PHE A 195 25.57 18.05 -6.46
CA PHE A 195 25.16 17.99 -5.08
C PHE A 195 24.78 19.41 -4.63
N ASP A 196 23.49 19.76 -4.73
CA ASP A 196 23.05 21.10 -4.41
C ASP A 196 22.74 21.15 -2.91
N LEU A 197 23.81 21.47 -2.17
CA LEU A 197 23.84 22.28 -0.95
C LEU A 197 22.49 22.49 -0.28
N ASN A 198 22.24 21.78 0.83
CA ASN A 198 21.41 22.25 1.96
C ASN A 198 20.10 23.00 1.56
N LEU A 199 19.43 22.61 0.47
CA LEU A 199 18.22 23.27 0.04
C LEU A 199 17.11 22.84 1.00
N ALA A 200 16.85 23.76 1.95
CA ALA A 200 15.86 23.72 2.99
C ALA A 200 16.15 22.81 4.21
N LYS A 201 17.19 23.16 4.98
CA LYS A 201 17.02 23.20 6.45
C LYS A 201 16.04 24.33 6.81
N THR A 202 14.83 24.32 6.24
CA THR A 202 13.73 25.02 6.90
C THR A 202 13.55 24.26 8.22
N THR A 203 13.58 24.96 9.34
CA THR A 203 13.15 24.40 10.64
C THR A 203 11.65 24.11 10.54
N LEU A 204 11.32 23.05 9.81
CA LEU A 204 9.98 22.52 9.68
C LEU A 204 9.59 21.98 11.06
N ASP A 205 8.43 22.42 11.56
CA ASP A 205 7.89 21.85 12.78
C ASP A 205 7.47 20.41 12.50
N LYS A 206 8.35 19.47 12.87
CA LYS A 206 8.10 18.02 12.71
C LYS A 206 6.89 17.55 13.49
N LEU A 207 6.48 18.28 14.53
CA LEU A 207 5.33 17.95 15.37
C LEU A 207 4.04 18.63 14.90
N ALA A 208 4.08 19.44 13.83
CA ALA A 208 2.89 20.10 13.29
C ALA A 208 1.71 19.16 13.03
N PRO A 209 1.89 17.94 12.45
CA PRO A 209 0.76 17.02 12.26
C PRO A 209 0.13 16.56 13.58
N VAL A 210 0.95 16.36 14.62
CA VAL A 210 0.48 15.86 15.94
C VAL A 210 -0.27 16.95 16.72
N LYS A 211 -0.13 18.22 16.34
CA LYS A 211 -0.89 19.34 16.93
C LYS A 211 -2.24 19.56 16.24
N ASP A 212 -2.47 18.92 15.09
CA ASP A 212 -3.67 19.09 14.28
C ASP A 212 -4.69 17.97 14.57
N ILE A 213 -5.74 18.28 15.35
CA ILE A 213 -6.75 17.30 15.78
C ILE A 213 -7.46 16.61 14.60
N PRO A 214 -8.01 17.33 13.59
CA PRO A 214 -8.53 16.70 12.38
C PRO A 214 -7.53 15.79 11.67
N PHE A 215 -6.25 16.14 11.65
CA PHE A 215 -5.22 15.27 11.08
C PHE A 215 -5.07 13.99 11.89
N ILE A 216 -4.99 14.07 13.23
CA ILE A 216 -4.89 12.88 14.10
C ILE A 216 -6.11 11.96 13.93
N LEU A 217 -7.32 12.52 13.85
CA LEU A 217 -8.53 11.75 13.58
C LEU A 217 -8.44 11.03 12.23
N ASN A 218 -8.05 11.74 11.17
CA ASN A 218 -7.87 11.14 9.84
C ASN A 218 -6.75 10.09 9.83
N TRP A 219 -5.68 10.29 10.62
CA TRP A 219 -4.59 9.34 10.80
C TRP A 219 -5.09 8.04 11.46
N GLY A 220 -5.91 8.14 12.50
CA GLY A 220 -6.55 6.98 13.13
C GLY A 220 -7.52 6.25 12.19
N ILE A 221 -8.30 6.98 11.41
CA ILE A 221 -9.20 6.40 10.39
C ILE A 221 -8.40 5.68 9.29
N ALA A 222 -7.27 6.27 8.85
CA ALA A 222 -6.38 5.66 7.88
C ALA A 222 -5.71 4.39 8.44
N MET A 223 -5.35 4.40 9.72
CA MET A 223 -4.84 3.21 10.41
C MET A 223 -5.90 2.09 10.49
N ILE A 224 -7.16 2.41 10.81
CA ILE A 224 -8.29 1.45 10.76
C ILE A 224 -8.46 0.89 9.35
N THR A 225 -8.45 1.76 8.34
CA THR A 225 -8.55 1.36 6.93
C THR A 225 -7.43 0.40 6.54
N GLY A 226 -6.18 0.75 6.86
CA GLY A 226 -5.02 -0.11 6.63
C GLY A 226 -5.16 -1.45 7.35
N TYR A 227 -5.65 -1.43 8.59
CA TYR A 227 -5.77 -2.61 9.42
C TYR A 227 -6.69 -3.63 8.75
N LEU A 228 -7.85 -3.16 8.30
CA LEU A 228 -8.82 -3.95 7.57
C LEU A 228 -8.23 -4.41 6.22
N PHE A 229 -7.63 -3.51 5.45
CA PHE A 229 -7.03 -3.86 4.17
C PHE A 229 -5.99 -5.00 4.26
N PHE A 230 -5.12 -4.99 5.27
CA PHE A 230 -4.06 -6.00 5.39
C PHE A 230 -4.53 -7.41 5.79
N GLN A 231 -5.76 -7.54 6.32
CA GLN A 231 -6.38 -8.86 6.57
C GLN A 231 -6.56 -9.67 5.27
N ILE A 232 -6.70 -8.97 4.13
CA ILE A 232 -6.86 -9.58 2.80
C ILE A 232 -5.62 -10.40 2.41
N PHE A 233 -4.42 -9.96 2.80
CA PHE A 233 -3.16 -10.65 2.46
C PHE A 233 -2.76 -11.71 3.49
N THR A 234 -3.25 -11.58 4.72
CA THR A 234 -2.83 -12.43 5.84
C THR A 234 -3.81 -13.56 6.13
N ILE A 235 -5.07 -13.21 6.40
CA ILE A 235 -6.06 -14.14 6.94
C ILE A 235 -6.96 -14.71 5.85
N LEU A 236 -7.33 -13.90 4.85
CA LEU A 236 -8.21 -14.36 3.78
C LEU A 236 -7.68 -15.59 3.03
N PRO A 237 -6.38 -15.70 2.67
CA PRO A 237 -5.85 -16.91 2.03
C PRO A 237 -6.02 -18.15 2.92
N LEU A 238 -5.73 -18.03 4.22
CA LEU A 238 -5.86 -19.11 5.20
C LEU A 238 -7.34 -19.52 5.37
N PHE A 239 -8.25 -18.54 5.47
CA PHE A 239 -9.68 -18.79 5.56
C PHE A 239 -10.24 -19.51 4.34
N GLN A 240 -9.88 -19.05 3.14
CA GLN A 240 -10.27 -19.68 1.89
C GLN A 240 -9.87 -21.16 1.87
N LYS A 241 -8.65 -21.47 2.29
CA LYS A 241 -8.14 -22.85 2.34
C LYS A 241 -8.90 -23.69 3.36
N ASN A 242 -9.02 -23.18 4.59
CA ASN A 242 -9.50 -23.97 5.72
C ASN A 242 -11.02 -24.15 5.71
N SER A 243 -11.77 -23.14 5.23
CA SER A 243 -13.23 -23.17 5.23
C SER A 243 -13.83 -23.66 3.91
N PHE A 244 -13.16 -23.41 2.77
CA PHE A 244 -13.70 -23.74 1.44
C PHE A 244 -12.84 -24.72 0.64
N HIS A 245 -11.67 -25.12 1.16
CA HIS A 245 -10.73 -26.03 0.48
C HIS A 245 -10.36 -25.61 -0.95
N LEU A 246 -10.42 -24.31 -1.26
CA LEU A 246 -10.10 -23.81 -2.59
C LEU A 246 -8.59 -23.80 -2.81
N ASN A 247 -8.20 -24.03 -4.06
CA ASN A 247 -6.79 -24.01 -4.49
C ASN A 247 -6.18 -22.60 -4.46
N ASP A 248 -4.85 -22.55 -4.55
CA ASP A 248 -4.07 -21.30 -4.55
C ASP A 248 -4.30 -20.46 -5.80
N PHE A 249 -4.64 -21.10 -6.92
CA PHE A 249 -5.03 -20.38 -8.13
C PHE A 249 -6.25 -19.48 -7.89
N THR A 250 -7.25 -19.95 -7.13
CA THR A 250 -8.43 -19.12 -6.78
C THR A 250 -8.04 -17.94 -5.90
N THR A 251 -7.09 -18.11 -4.97
CA THR A 251 -6.55 -16.98 -4.18
C THR A 251 -5.88 -15.96 -5.10
N GLY A 252 -5.08 -16.43 -6.05
CA GLY A 252 -4.46 -15.60 -7.09
C GLY A 252 -5.49 -14.84 -7.92
N MET A 253 -6.57 -15.50 -8.34
CA MET A 253 -7.65 -14.87 -9.09
C MET A 253 -8.39 -13.80 -8.28
N LEU A 254 -8.65 -14.01 -6.99
CA LEU A 254 -9.31 -13.02 -6.13
C LEU A 254 -8.48 -11.73 -6.02
N PHE A 255 -7.17 -11.85 -5.85
CA PHE A 255 -6.27 -10.70 -5.86
C PHE A 255 -6.18 -10.04 -7.24
N GLY A 256 -6.11 -10.85 -8.31
CA GLY A 256 -6.17 -10.36 -9.68
C GLY A 256 -7.45 -9.58 -9.99
N PHE A 257 -8.59 -10.06 -9.50
CA PHE A 257 -9.89 -9.41 -9.60
C PHE A 257 -9.91 -8.06 -8.88
N SER A 258 -9.34 -7.97 -7.67
CA SER A 258 -9.18 -6.67 -6.98
C SER A 258 -8.34 -5.70 -7.80
N GLY A 259 -7.20 -6.13 -8.32
CA GLY A 259 -6.36 -5.29 -9.18
C GLY A 259 -7.10 -4.83 -10.45
N LEU A 260 -7.91 -5.70 -11.06
CA LEU A 260 -8.68 -5.37 -12.25
C LEU A 260 -9.72 -4.29 -11.93
N LEU A 261 -10.39 -4.39 -10.78
CA LEU A 261 -11.32 -3.36 -10.32
C LEU A 261 -10.60 -2.02 -10.11
N PHE A 262 -9.38 -1.99 -9.54
CA PHE A 262 -8.57 -0.76 -9.44
C PHE A 262 -8.36 -0.11 -10.81
N ILE A 263 -7.91 -0.87 -11.80
CA ILE A 263 -7.65 -0.34 -13.15
C ILE A 263 -8.92 0.18 -13.81
N LEU A 264 -10.03 -0.56 -13.71
CA LEU A 264 -11.28 -0.22 -14.39
C LEU A 264 -12.03 0.92 -13.72
N PHE A 265 -12.09 0.95 -12.39
CA PHE A 265 -13.05 1.78 -11.67
C PHE A 265 -12.45 2.91 -10.86
N GLU A 266 -11.21 2.84 -10.37
CA GLU A 266 -10.67 3.81 -9.40
C GLU A 266 -10.75 5.25 -9.95
N VAL A 267 -10.15 5.52 -11.12
CA VAL A 267 -10.15 6.86 -11.71
C VAL A 267 -11.55 7.35 -12.04
N ARG A 268 -12.41 6.46 -12.56
CA ARG A 268 -13.80 6.81 -12.96
C ARG A 268 -14.65 7.15 -11.74
N LEU A 269 -14.52 6.36 -10.67
CA LEU A 269 -15.25 6.53 -9.42
C LEU A 269 -14.86 7.85 -8.75
N ILE A 270 -13.55 8.10 -8.58
CA ILE A 270 -13.06 9.32 -7.94
C ILE A 270 -13.46 10.57 -8.74
N ASN A 271 -13.30 10.55 -10.07
CA ASN A 271 -13.72 11.68 -10.91
C ASN A 271 -15.23 11.95 -10.79
N LYS A 272 -16.07 10.90 -10.82
CA LYS A 272 -17.53 11.05 -10.68
C LYS A 272 -17.92 11.66 -9.33
N MET A 273 -17.25 11.27 -8.25
CA MET A 273 -17.51 11.80 -6.92
C MET A 273 -17.01 13.25 -6.75
N GLN A 274 -15.88 13.60 -7.37
CA GLN A 274 -15.40 14.99 -7.41
C GLN A 274 -16.34 15.91 -8.19
N VAL A 275 -16.82 15.48 -9.35
CA VAL A 275 -17.81 16.24 -10.15
C VAL A 275 -19.10 16.46 -9.37
N LYS A 276 -19.55 15.44 -8.62
CA LYS A 276 -20.71 15.54 -7.71
C LYS A 276 -20.42 16.33 -6.42
N LYS A 277 -19.20 16.83 -6.23
CA LYS A 277 -18.76 17.57 -5.03
C LYS A 277 -19.06 16.82 -3.73
N VAL A 278 -18.90 15.49 -3.74
CA VAL A 278 -19.07 14.68 -2.54
C VAL A 278 -18.03 15.08 -1.49
N ASN A 279 -18.48 15.32 -0.26
CA ASN A 279 -17.62 15.65 0.88
C ASN A 279 -16.62 14.52 1.14
N GLU A 280 -15.36 14.86 1.42
CA GLU A 280 -14.28 13.92 1.67
C GLU A 280 -14.60 12.97 2.83
N THR A 281 -15.15 13.48 3.93
CA THR A 281 -15.52 12.65 5.08
C THR A 281 -16.66 11.68 4.74
N LEU A 282 -17.62 12.10 3.92
CA LEU A 282 -18.70 11.21 3.47
C LEU A 282 -18.16 10.09 2.58
N ALA A 283 -17.23 10.39 1.68
CA ALA A 283 -16.60 9.38 0.84
C ALA A 283 -15.82 8.34 1.66
N ILE A 284 -15.07 8.79 2.67
CA ILE A 284 -14.36 7.90 3.61
C ILE A 284 -15.36 7.03 4.40
N ALA A 285 -16.45 7.63 4.89
CA ALA A 285 -17.48 6.91 5.65
C ALA A 285 -18.17 5.84 4.79
N ILE A 286 -18.51 6.14 3.54
CA ILE A 286 -19.05 5.16 2.59
C ILE A 286 -18.05 4.03 2.38
N GLY A 287 -16.77 4.36 2.20
CA GLY A 287 -15.73 3.36 2.03
C GLY A 287 -15.63 2.39 3.22
N LEU A 288 -15.61 2.92 4.45
CA LEU A 288 -15.60 2.10 5.68
C LEU A 288 -16.89 1.29 5.88
N ALA A 289 -18.04 1.83 5.47
CA ALA A 289 -19.29 1.07 5.47
C ALA A 289 -19.23 -0.12 4.50
N LEU A 290 -18.58 0.02 3.33
CA LEU A 290 -18.35 -1.10 2.41
C LEU A 290 -17.41 -2.14 3.01
N PHE A 291 -16.36 -1.74 3.73
CA PHE A 291 -15.51 -2.66 4.50
C PHE A 291 -16.33 -3.44 5.54
N SER A 292 -17.16 -2.75 6.33
CA SER A 292 -18.03 -3.38 7.33
C SER A 292 -18.97 -4.40 6.70
N LEU A 293 -19.67 -4.00 5.62
CA LEU A 293 -20.56 -4.89 4.89
C LEU A 293 -19.81 -6.11 4.33
N GLY A 294 -18.60 -5.90 3.81
CA GLY A 294 -17.71 -6.96 3.35
C GLY A 294 -17.47 -7.99 4.44
N TYR A 295 -16.89 -7.59 5.57
CA TYR A 295 -16.61 -8.53 6.66
C TYR A 295 -17.86 -9.18 7.24
N PHE A 296 -18.93 -8.42 7.40
CA PHE A 296 -20.20 -8.96 7.88
C PHE A 296 -20.76 -10.04 6.93
N SER A 297 -20.57 -9.86 5.61
CA SER A 297 -20.99 -10.85 4.62
C SER A 297 -20.24 -12.18 4.76
N LEU A 298 -18.96 -12.17 5.16
CA LEU A 298 -18.16 -13.38 5.43
C LEU A 298 -18.58 -14.11 6.72
N TYR A 299 -19.19 -13.40 7.67
CA TYR A 299 -19.72 -14.01 8.89
C TYR A 299 -21.00 -14.82 8.62
N TYR A 300 -21.88 -14.31 7.74
CA TYR A 300 -23.22 -14.88 7.55
C TYR A 300 -23.29 -15.92 6.41
N ILE A 301 -22.49 -15.77 5.36
CA ILE A 301 -22.61 -16.57 4.13
C ILE A 301 -21.45 -17.55 3.99
N HIS A 302 -21.75 -18.85 4.10
CA HIS A 302 -20.78 -19.94 4.00
C HIS A 302 -20.65 -20.54 2.59
N ASN A 303 -20.72 -19.72 1.54
CA ASN A 303 -20.54 -20.15 0.14
C ASN A 303 -19.31 -19.47 -0.47
N SER A 304 -18.47 -20.20 -1.22
CA SER A 304 -17.23 -19.69 -1.81
C SER A 304 -17.41 -18.46 -2.70
N TRP A 305 -18.58 -18.28 -3.34
CA TRP A 305 -18.87 -17.08 -4.13
C TRP A 305 -18.83 -15.79 -3.32
N ILE A 306 -19.04 -15.86 -1.99
CA ILE A 306 -18.98 -14.71 -1.11
C ILE A 306 -17.61 -14.03 -1.13
N LEU A 307 -16.53 -14.78 -1.39
CA LEU A 307 -15.18 -14.25 -1.42
C LEU A 307 -15.02 -13.21 -2.54
N TRP A 308 -15.68 -13.41 -3.69
CA TRP A 308 -15.66 -12.47 -4.80
C TRP A 308 -16.45 -11.20 -4.49
N PHE A 309 -17.61 -11.36 -3.87
CA PHE A 309 -18.43 -10.23 -3.42
C PHE A 309 -17.70 -9.40 -2.34
N PHE A 310 -17.13 -10.08 -1.35
CA PHE A 310 -16.26 -9.49 -0.34
C PHE A 310 -15.11 -8.71 -0.99
N MET A 311 -14.35 -9.33 -1.90
CA MET A 311 -13.23 -8.67 -2.56
C MET A 311 -13.66 -7.43 -3.35
N ALA A 312 -14.84 -7.45 -3.99
CA ALA A 312 -15.39 -6.27 -4.66
C ALA A 312 -15.67 -5.13 -3.66
N LEU A 313 -16.39 -5.41 -2.58
CA LEU A 313 -16.71 -4.42 -1.54
C LEU A 313 -15.46 -3.82 -0.92
N MET A 314 -14.49 -4.67 -0.56
CA MET A 314 -13.22 -4.26 0.01
C MET A 314 -12.43 -3.37 -0.95
N THR A 315 -12.44 -3.70 -2.24
CA THR A 315 -11.73 -2.93 -3.27
C THR A 315 -12.34 -1.54 -3.45
N PHE A 316 -13.67 -1.45 -3.61
CA PHE A 316 -14.36 -0.16 -3.69
C PHE A 316 -14.23 0.65 -2.40
N GLY A 317 -14.32 -0.02 -1.25
CA GLY A 317 -14.08 0.59 0.05
C GLY A 317 -12.70 1.26 0.12
N ASN A 318 -11.66 0.51 -0.24
CA ASN A 318 -10.27 0.98 -0.21
C ASN A 318 -10.01 2.14 -1.19
N MET A 319 -10.59 2.10 -2.40
CA MET A 319 -10.48 3.21 -3.36
C MET A 319 -10.94 4.53 -2.77
N LEU A 320 -12.08 4.52 -2.06
CA LEU A 320 -12.67 5.71 -1.48
C LEU A 320 -11.88 6.19 -0.27
N THR A 321 -11.63 5.31 0.70
CA THR A 321 -10.92 5.67 1.94
C THR A 321 -9.51 6.18 1.64
N PHE A 322 -8.71 5.46 0.85
CA PHE A 322 -7.32 5.84 0.58
C PHE A 322 -7.22 7.17 -0.19
N SER A 323 -7.99 7.32 -1.26
CA SER A 323 -7.93 8.51 -2.13
C SER A 323 -8.39 9.78 -1.41
N TYR A 324 -9.48 9.68 -0.65
CA TYR A 324 -10.03 10.84 0.05
C TYR A 324 -9.29 11.16 1.35
N ALA A 325 -8.84 10.16 2.11
CA ALA A 325 -8.04 10.40 3.32
C ALA A 325 -6.69 11.05 3.00
N SER A 326 -6.02 10.60 1.92
CA SER A 326 -4.77 11.25 1.46
C SER A 326 -5.02 12.65 0.89
N GLY A 327 -6.12 12.85 0.15
CA GLY A 327 -6.53 14.18 -0.33
C GLY A 327 -6.82 15.18 0.81
N LEU A 328 -7.43 14.71 1.90
CA LEU A 328 -7.69 15.53 3.09
C LEU A 328 -6.39 15.97 3.76
N VAL A 329 -5.39 15.08 3.86
CA VAL A 329 -4.05 15.42 4.38
C VAL A 329 -3.38 16.48 3.50
N LEU A 330 -3.43 16.31 2.18
CA LEU A 330 -2.81 17.24 1.24
C LEU A 330 -3.45 18.64 1.31
N LYS A 331 -4.78 18.72 1.49
CA LYS A 331 -5.48 20.00 1.66
C LYS A 331 -5.14 20.71 2.98
N ARG A 332 -4.82 19.94 4.03
CA ARG A 332 -4.47 20.48 5.36
C ARG A 332 -3.00 20.86 5.48
N SER A 333 -2.11 20.21 4.73
CA SER A 333 -0.70 20.54 4.80
C SER A 333 -0.41 21.95 4.30
N HIS A 334 0.30 22.74 5.11
CA HIS A 334 0.79 24.05 4.71
C HIS A 334 1.87 23.93 3.61
N LYS A 335 2.06 25.01 2.83
CA LYS A 335 3.20 25.10 1.90
C LYS A 335 4.49 24.72 2.62
N ASN A 336 5.27 23.85 1.98
CA ASN A 336 6.52 23.25 2.48
C ASN A 336 6.39 22.17 3.58
N HIS A 337 5.21 21.94 4.18
CA HIS A 337 5.00 20.87 5.19
C HIS A 337 4.34 19.60 4.63
N GLU A 338 3.95 19.58 3.35
CA GLU A 338 3.29 18.46 2.66
C GLU A 338 4.02 17.13 2.87
N GLY A 339 5.34 17.11 2.77
CA GLY A 339 6.14 15.90 2.95
C GLY A 339 6.01 15.30 4.36
N ILE A 340 5.98 16.14 5.40
CA ILE A 340 5.87 15.69 6.80
C ILE A 340 4.48 15.11 7.04
N PHE A 341 3.43 15.84 6.64
CA PHE A 341 2.05 15.38 6.77
C PHE A 341 1.80 14.07 5.99
N MET A 342 2.28 13.98 4.75
CA MET A 342 2.12 12.78 3.92
C MET A 342 2.96 11.60 4.42
N SER A 343 4.14 11.85 5.00
CA SER A 343 4.94 10.79 5.63
C SER A 343 4.28 10.25 6.90
N ALA A 344 3.77 11.14 7.77
CA ALA A 344 3.03 10.76 8.96
C ALA A 344 1.75 9.98 8.61
N PHE A 345 1.02 10.41 7.57
CA PHE A 345 -0.13 9.68 7.04
C PHE A 345 0.26 8.27 6.57
N GLN A 346 1.35 8.11 5.82
CA GLN A 346 1.82 6.79 5.38
C GLN A 346 2.27 5.88 6.54
N MET A 347 2.82 6.45 7.61
CA MET A 347 3.15 5.68 8.82
C MET A 347 1.93 4.99 9.42
N SER A 348 0.73 5.58 9.31
CA SER A 348 -0.51 4.95 9.81
C SER A 348 -0.73 3.55 9.23
N TYR A 349 -0.44 3.36 7.94
CA TYR A 349 -0.55 2.05 7.27
C TYR A 349 0.54 1.08 7.73
N GLY A 350 1.76 1.55 8.01
CA GLY A 350 2.81 0.68 8.54
C GLY A 350 2.45 0.15 9.94
N PHE A 351 1.93 1.00 10.83
CA PHE A 351 1.39 0.57 12.12
C PHE A 351 0.20 -0.37 11.95
N ALA A 352 -0.69 -0.06 11.00
CA ALA A 352 -1.84 -0.88 10.72
C ALA A 352 -1.48 -2.30 10.27
N HIS A 353 -0.43 -2.46 9.46
CA HIS A 353 0.05 -3.77 9.01
C HIS A 353 0.54 -4.64 10.17
N VAL A 354 1.35 -4.04 11.06
CA VAL A 354 1.89 -4.69 12.26
C VAL A 354 0.75 -5.18 13.16
N LEU A 355 -0.21 -4.30 13.44
CA LEU A 355 -1.33 -4.63 14.32
C LEU A 355 -2.27 -5.65 13.69
N SER A 356 -2.68 -5.43 12.43
CA SER A 356 -3.63 -6.29 11.70
C SER A 356 -3.22 -7.75 11.70
N SER A 357 -1.96 -7.99 11.36
CA SER A 357 -1.48 -9.36 11.20
C SER A 357 -1.42 -10.09 12.54
N LYS A 358 -0.95 -9.44 13.60
CA LYS A 358 -0.83 -10.09 14.91
C LYS A 358 -2.17 -10.27 15.59
N THR A 359 -2.99 -9.22 15.67
CA THR A 359 -4.28 -9.29 16.37
C THR A 359 -5.23 -10.21 15.63
N GLY A 360 -5.33 -10.09 14.30
CA GLY A 360 -6.23 -10.90 13.51
C GLY A 360 -5.90 -12.39 13.59
N LEU A 361 -4.63 -12.78 13.41
CA LEU A 361 -4.24 -14.19 13.52
C LEU A 361 -4.40 -14.74 14.94
N SER A 362 -4.21 -13.91 15.97
CA SER A 362 -4.45 -14.31 17.36
C SER A 362 -5.95 -14.50 17.63
N VAL A 363 -6.81 -13.60 17.15
CA VAL A 363 -8.27 -13.74 17.25
C VAL A 363 -8.73 -15.00 16.54
N VAL A 364 -8.23 -15.26 15.32
CA VAL A 364 -8.57 -16.50 14.59
C VAL A 364 -8.12 -17.75 15.36
N GLN A 365 -6.96 -17.71 15.99
CA GLN A 365 -6.43 -18.85 16.76
C GLN A 365 -7.28 -19.18 17.99
N TYR A 366 -7.77 -18.17 18.73
CA TYR A 366 -8.49 -18.37 20.00
C TYR A 366 -10.02 -18.36 19.86
N LEU A 367 -10.55 -17.58 18.92
CA LEU A 367 -11.98 -17.31 18.77
C LEU A 367 -12.55 -17.74 17.39
N GLY A 368 -11.68 -18.16 16.46
CA GLY A 368 -12.08 -18.60 15.13
C GLY A 368 -12.26 -17.47 14.09
N TYR A 369 -12.50 -17.86 12.84
CA TYR A 369 -12.64 -16.93 11.71
C TYR A 369 -13.88 -16.05 11.80
N GLU A 370 -15.02 -16.61 12.23
CA GLU A 370 -16.29 -15.88 12.32
C GLU A 370 -16.20 -14.71 13.30
N ALA A 371 -15.58 -14.92 14.47
CA ALA A 371 -15.33 -13.87 15.44
C ALA A 371 -14.42 -12.76 14.88
N ASN A 372 -13.37 -13.13 14.13
CA ASN A 372 -12.50 -12.15 13.47
C ASN A 372 -13.25 -11.29 12.45
N TRP A 373 -14.14 -11.88 11.66
CA TRP A 373 -14.97 -11.14 10.70
C TRP A 373 -15.95 -10.20 11.38
N LEU A 374 -16.60 -10.64 12.46
CA LEU A 374 -17.49 -9.78 13.23
C LEU A 374 -16.72 -8.61 13.86
N ILE A 375 -15.58 -8.87 14.50
CA ILE A 375 -14.71 -7.84 15.09
C ILE A 375 -14.26 -6.84 14.03
N ASN A 376 -13.81 -7.28 12.86
CA ASN A 376 -13.39 -6.40 11.77
C ASN A 376 -14.55 -5.56 11.23
N SER A 377 -15.75 -6.13 11.14
CA SER A 377 -16.96 -5.37 10.78
C SER A 377 -17.26 -4.28 11.80
N THR A 378 -17.19 -4.60 13.10
CA THR A 378 -17.38 -3.61 14.18
C THR A 378 -16.31 -2.53 14.16
N ILE A 379 -15.04 -2.88 13.95
CA ILE A 379 -13.94 -1.90 13.81
C ILE A 379 -14.20 -0.96 12.63
N ALA A 380 -14.69 -1.47 11.50
CA ALA A 380 -15.06 -0.65 10.36
C ALA A 380 -16.22 0.32 10.68
N LEU A 381 -17.25 -0.12 11.43
CA LEU A 381 -18.34 0.75 11.91
C LEU A 381 -17.86 1.82 12.89
N VAL A 382 -16.93 1.48 13.80
CA VAL A 382 -16.27 2.46 14.66
C VAL A 382 -15.52 3.50 13.81
N GLY A 383 -14.86 3.06 12.73
CA GLY A 383 -14.25 3.95 11.74
C GLY A 383 -15.25 4.91 11.09
N VAL A 384 -16.46 4.46 10.77
CA VAL A 384 -17.55 5.33 10.27
C VAL A 384 -17.93 6.38 11.32
N GLY A 385 -18.08 5.97 12.59
CA GLY A 385 -18.35 6.89 13.71
C GLY A 385 -17.25 7.93 13.92
N LEU A 386 -15.98 7.52 13.87
CA LEU A 386 -14.83 8.43 13.92
C LEU A 386 -14.81 9.41 12.75
N THR A 387 -15.20 8.96 11.56
CA THR A 387 -15.29 9.81 10.36
C THR A 387 -16.40 10.85 10.50
N TYR A 388 -17.52 10.49 11.15
CA TYR A 388 -18.56 11.46 11.49
C TYR A 388 -18.06 12.49 12.51
N PHE A 389 -17.30 12.07 13.52
CA PHE A 389 -16.68 12.99 14.48
C PHE A 389 -15.65 13.94 13.81
N LEU A 390 -14.87 13.43 12.86
CA LEU A 390 -13.99 14.25 12.02
C LEU A 390 -14.78 15.29 11.23
N TYR A 391 -15.91 14.91 10.63
CA TYR A 391 -16.79 15.84 9.92
C TYR A 391 -17.29 16.97 10.83
N LEU A 392 -17.75 16.65 12.04
CA LEU A 392 -18.19 17.66 13.01
C LEU A 392 -17.06 18.62 13.40
N THR A 393 -15.86 18.08 13.62
CA THR A 393 -14.67 18.87 13.96
C THR A 393 -14.30 19.85 12.83
N LEU A 394 -14.27 19.38 11.58
CA LEU A 394 -14.00 20.21 10.41
C LEU A 394 -15.07 21.29 10.21
N LYS A 395 -16.34 20.96 10.41
CA LYS A 395 -17.45 21.92 10.32
C LYS A 395 -17.31 23.02 11.38
N LYS A 396 -16.96 22.66 12.62
CA LYS A 396 -16.73 23.62 13.72
C LYS A 396 -15.56 24.55 13.42
N GLU A 397 -14.46 24.01 12.87
CA GLU A 397 -13.28 24.78 12.46
C GLU A 397 -13.63 25.81 11.37
N GLN A 398 -14.40 25.41 10.35
CA GLN A 398 -14.85 26.32 9.29
C GLN A 398 -15.75 27.45 9.81
N ILE A 399 -16.65 27.17 10.75
CA ILE A 399 -17.52 28.19 11.36
C ILE A 399 -16.67 29.19 12.15
N SER A 400 -15.77 28.69 13.02
CA SER A 400 -14.88 29.56 13.80
C SER A 400 -13.98 30.43 12.94
N LEU A 401 -13.48 29.91 11.82
CA LEU A 401 -12.66 30.67 10.87
C LEU A 401 -13.48 31.80 10.23
N LYS A 402 -14.72 31.52 9.80
CA LYS A 402 -15.62 32.54 9.24
C LYS A 402 -15.94 33.64 10.25
N GLU A 403 -16.19 33.27 11.51
CA GLU A 403 -16.42 34.25 12.59
C GLU A 403 -15.19 35.13 12.85
N LYS A 404 -13.98 34.57 12.83
CA LYS A 404 -12.73 35.34 12.99
C LYS A 404 -12.51 36.30 11.83
N ILE A 405 -12.74 35.86 10.59
CA ILE A 405 -12.61 36.71 9.40
C ILE A 405 -13.64 37.83 9.43
N ALA A 406 -14.90 37.53 9.78
CA ALA A 406 -15.94 38.55 9.93
C ALA A 406 -15.53 39.58 11.00
N LYS A 407 -15.07 39.14 12.17
CA LYS A 407 -14.58 40.06 13.21
C LYS A 407 -13.44 40.96 12.74
N GLN A 408 -12.48 40.45 11.97
CA GLN A 408 -11.36 41.24 11.43
C GLN A 408 -11.76 42.22 10.31
N LEU A 409 -12.81 41.91 9.54
CA LEU A 409 -13.30 42.79 8.47
C LEU A 409 -14.19 43.93 9.00
N PHE A 410 -14.83 43.71 10.15
CA PHE A 410 -15.76 44.66 10.78
C PHE A 410 -15.21 45.32 12.07
N SER A 411 -13.95 45.06 12.43
CA SER A 411 -13.17 45.78 13.44
C SER A 411 -12.20 46.73 12.76
#